data_AF-A0A1Z5SNH0-F1
#
_entry.id   AF-A0A1Z5SNH0-F1
#
_cell.length_a   1.000
_cell.length_b   1.000
_cell.length_c   1.000
_cell.angle_alpha   90.00
_cell.angle_beta   90.00
_cell.angle_gamma   90.00
#
_symmetry.space_group_name_H-M   'P 1'
#
loop_
_entity.id
_entity.type
_entity.pdbx_description
1 polymer ?
#
loop_
_entity_poly.entity_id
_entity_poly.type
_entity_poly.pdbx_seq_one_letter_code
_entity_poly.pdbx_strand_id
1 'polypeptide(L)' 'MDQTKELLEMPREFVKDGRQFITRCSKPDKREFLRISQAVGMGFLIMGVIGYVVKLIHIPVNNILVGGA' A
#
# COMPACT_ATOMS: atom_id res chain seq x y z
N MET A 1 17.52 1.47 -38.17
CA MET A 1 16.54 0.44 -37.74
C MET A 1 17.13 -0.47 -36.66
N ASP A 2 18.44 -0.37 -36.39
CA ASP A 2 19.17 -1.18 -35.41
C ASP A 2 19.16 -0.58 -33.99
N GLN A 3 19.24 0.74 -33.85
CA GLN A 3 19.15 1.43 -32.55
C GLN A 3 17.85 1.15 -31.79
N THR A 4 16.74 0.97 -32.52
CA THR A 4 15.43 0.62 -31.93
C THR A 4 15.39 -0.82 -31.41
N LYS A 5 16.23 -1.73 -31.92
CA LYS A 5 16.31 -3.12 -31.44
C LYS A 5 17.13 -3.21 -30.16
N GLU A 6 18.26 -2.51 -30.08
CA GLU A 6 19.08 -2.42 -28.84
C GLU A 6 18.30 -1.79 -27.68
N LEU A 7 17.50 -0.74 -27.94
CA LEU A 7 16.63 -0.15 -26.93
C LEU A 7 15.50 -1.09 -26.46
N LEU A 8 15.08 -2.05 -27.29
CA LEU A 8 14.07 -3.06 -26.96
C LEU A 8 14.66 -4.31 -26.28
N GLU A 9 15.96 -4.58 -26.44
CA GLU A 9 16.63 -5.70 -25.76
C GLU A 9 16.84 -5.42 -24.26
N MET A 10 17.15 -4.18 -23.89
CA MET A 10 17.31 -3.78 -22.49
C MET A 10 16.08 -4.08 -21.61
N PRO A 11 14.83 -3.69 -21.97
CA PRO A 11 13.65 -4.04 -21.17
C PRO A 11 13.35 -5.55 -21.20
N ARG A 12 13.73 -6.26 -22.26
CA ARG A 12 13.53 -7.72 -22.35
C ARG A 12 14.45 -8.46 -21.37
N GLU A 13 15.72 -8.08 -21.30
CA GLU A 13 16.67 -8.60 -20.32
C GLU A 13 16.24 -8.24 -18.89
N PHE A 14 15.81 -7.00 -18.65
CA PHE A 14 15.31 -6.58 -17.32
C PHE A 14 14.10 -7.40 -16.85
N VAL A 15 13.14 -7.69 -17.73
CA VAL A 15 11.98 -8.53 -17.37
C VAL A 15 12.40 -9.98 -17.11
N LYS A 16 13.37 -10.50 -17.86
CA LYS A 16 13.92 -11.85 -17.67
C LYS A 16 14.62 -11.97 -16.32
N ASP A 17 15.47 -11.00 -15.99
CA ASP A 17 16.19 -10.94 -14.71
C ASP A 17 15.24 -10.69 -13.54
N GLY A 18 14.25 -9.81 -13.72
CA GLY A 18 13.19 -9.56 -12.73
C GLY A 18 12.36 -10.81 -12.44
N ARG A 19 12.04 -11.61 -13.46
CA ARG A 19 11.37 -12.92 -13.27
C ARG A 19 12.25 -13.90 -12.49
N GLN A 20 13.53 -13.96 -12.80
CA GLN A 20 14.46 -14.84 -12.10
C GLN A 20 14.61 -14.43 -10.64
N PHE A 21 14.67 -13.12 -10.37
CA PHE A 21 14.69 -12.56 -9.03
C PHE A 21 13.45 -12.93 -8.22
N ILE A 22 12.24 -12.65 -8.73
CA ILE A 22 10.96 -12.98 -8.06
C ILE A 22 10.85 -14.48 -7.75
N THR A 23 11.40 -15.33 -8.61
CA THR A 23 11.41 -16.79 -8.42
C THR A 23 12.38 -17.24 -7.32
N ARG A 24 13.46 -16.49 -7.09
CA ARG A 24 14.45 -16.74 -6.03
C ARG A 24 14.05 -16.16 -4.67
N CYS A 25 13.10 -15.24 -4.62
CA CYS A 25 12.57 -14.71 -3.37
C CYS A 25 11.83 -15.79 -2.57
N SER A 26 12.04 -15.81 -1.24
CA SER A 26 11.22 -16.61 -0.33
C SER A 26 9.81 -16.05 -0.30
N LYS A 27 8.85 -16.82 -0.83
CA LYS A 27 7.44 -16.42 -0.84
C LYS A 27 6.82 -16.76 0.53
N PRO A 28 6.03 -15.85 1.11
CA PRO A 28 5.41 -16.10 2.40
C PRO A 28 4.48 -17.31 2.32
N ASP A 29 4.53 -18.15 3.35
CA ASP A 29 3.61 -19.27 3.48
C ASP A 29 2.20 -18.76 3.85
N LYS A 30 1.16 -19.58 3.62
CA LYS A 30 -0.23 -19.25 3.97
C LYS A 30 -0.37 -18.83 5.43
N ARG A 31 0.36 -19.48 6.34
CA ARG A 31 0.30 -19.16 7.78
C ARG A 31 0.95 -17.81 8.11
N GLU A 32 2.05 -17.47 7.45
CA GLU A 32 2.72 -16.18 7.62
C GLU A 32 1.87 -15.05 7.07
N PHE A 33 1.31 -15.25 5.87
CA PHE A 33 0.40 -14.29 5.26
C PHE A 33 -0.82 -14.01 6.15
N LEU A 34 -1.44 -15.05 6.70
CA LEU A 34 -2.59 -14.89 7.61
C LEU A 34 -2.22 -14.09 8.87
N ARG A 35 -1.08 -14.38 9.51
CA ARG A 35 -0.64 -13.62 10.69
C ARG A 35 -0.38 -12.14 10.38
N ILE A 36 0.32 -11.87 9.28
CA ILE A 36 0.62 -10.49 8.86
C ILE A 36 -0.67 -9.75 8.51
N SER A 37 -1.56 -10.38 7.73
CA SER A 37 -2.84 -9.78 7.34
C SER A 37 -3.75 -9.50 8.54
N GLN A 38 -3.75 -10.35 9.56
CA GLN A 38 -4.48 -10.12 10.81
C GLN A 38 -3.93 -8.92 11.58
N ALA A 39 -2.60 -8.83 11.72
CA ALA A 39 -1.96 -7.70 12.40
C ALA A 39 -2.23 -6.37 11.67
N VAL A 40 -2.09 -6.36 10.33
CA VAL A 40 -2.37 -5.18 9.50
C VAL A 40 -3.86 -4.82 9.55
N GLY A 41 -4.75 -5.81 9.48
CA GLY A 41 -6.19 -5.60 9.55
C GLY A 41 -6.63 -4.98 10.87
N MET A 42 -6.06 -5.45 12.00
CA MET A 42 -6.30 -4.85 13.31
C MET A 42 -5.78 -3.41 13.38
N GLY A 43 -4.57 -3.15 12.87
CA GLY A 43 -4.00 -1.80 12.81
C GLY A 43 -4.84 -0.85 11.97
N PHE A 44 -5.31 -1.29 10.81
CA PHE A 44 -6.20 -0.51 9.95
C PHE A 44 -7.52 -0.16 10.66
N LEU A 45 -8.10 -1.13 11.37
CA LEU A 45 -9.35 -0.93 12.09
C LEU A 45 -9.19 0.09 13.23
N ILE A 46 -8.10 0.01 14.00
CA ILE A 46 -7.78 0.98 15.05
C ILE A 46 -7.60 2.38 14.47
N MET A 47 -6.79 2.53 13.42
CA MET A 47 -6.54 3.84 12.79
C MET A 47 -7.82 4.43 12.18
N GLY A 48 -8.66 3.59 11.58
CA GLY A 48 -9.96 3.99 11.03
C GLY A 48 -10.92 4.49 12.10
N VAL A 49 -11.02 3.78 13.24
CA VAL A 49 -11.88 4.18 14.37
C VAL A 49 -11.40 5.49 14.98
N ILE A 50 -10.09 5.65 15.21
CA ILE A 50 -9.52 6.90 15.74
C ILE A 50 -9.86 8.07 14.81
N GLY A 51 -9.64 7.92 13.51
CA GLY A 51 -9.95 8.96 12.52
C GLY A 51 -11.44 9.32 12.50
N TYR A 52 -12.32 8.33 12.61
CA TYR A 52 -13.78 8.55 12.67
C TYR A 52 -14.19 9.34 13.91
N VAL A 53 -13.68 8.95 15.09
CA VAL A 53 -14.00 9.63 16.36
C VAL A 53 -13.50 11.08 16.36
N VAL A 54 -12.25 11.31 15.95
CA VAL A 54 -11.69 12.66 15.86
C VAL A 54 -12.53 13.52 14.92
N LYS A 55 -12.91 12.99 13.75
CA LYS A 55 -13.74 13.69 12.78
C LYS A 55 -15.13 13.99 13.33
N LEU A 56 -15.75 13.05 14.04
CA LEU A 56 -17.06 13.25 14.68
C LEU A 56 -17.04 14.38 15.72
N ILE A 57 -15.98 14.53 16.49
CA ILE A 57 -15.86 15.61 17.49
C ILE A 57 -15.57 16.94 16.80
N HIS A 58 -14.73 16.94 15.77
CA HIS A 58 -14.30 18.17 15.11
C HIS A 58 -15.40 18.83 14.26
N ILE A 59 -16.35 18.07 13.68
CA ILE A 59 -17.46 18.62 12.90
C ILE A 59 -18.33 19.60 13.72
N PRO A 60 -18.90 19.23 14.89
CA PRO A 60 -19.71 20.14 15.69
C PRO A 60 -18.87 21.25 16.31
N VAL A 61 -17.62 20.98 16.71
CA VAL A 61 -16.71 22.01 17.22
C VAL A 61 -16.47 23.09 16.17
N ASN A 62 -16.16 22.71 14.93
CA ASN A 62 -15.97 23.66 13.84
C ASN A 62 -17.26 24.42 13.53
N ASN A 63 -18.42 23.77 13.59
CA ASN A 63 -19.71 24.43 13.38
C ASN A 63 -20.04 25.48 14.45
N ILE A 64 -19.73 25.20 15.73
CA ILE A 64 -19.89 26.16 16.83
C ILE A 64 -18.88 27.30 16.72
N LEU A 65 -17.63 26.99 16.39
CA LEU A 65 -16.57 27.99 16.31
C LEU A 65 -16.75 28.94 15.12
N VAL A 66 -17.18 28.42 13.96
CA VAL A 66 -17.36 29.21 12.74
C VAL A 66 -18.73 29.90 12.70
N GLY A 67 -19.76 29.32 13.32
CA GLY A 67 -21.10 29.91 13.40
C GLY A 67 -21.29 30.88 14.57
N GLY A 68 -20.33 30.95 15.49
CA GLY A 68 -20.26 31.94 16.56
C GLY A 68 -19.49 33.22 16.21
N ALA A 69 -19.04 33.36 14.96
CA ALA A 69 -18.43 34.55 14.39
C ALA A 69 -19.44 35.33 13.54
#